data_AF-A0A2M8E2N5-F1
#
_entry.id   AF-A0A2M8E2N5-F1
#
_cell.length_a   1.000
_cell.length_b   1.000
_cell.length_c   1.000
_cell.angle_alpha   90.00
_cell.angle_beta   90.00
_cell.angle_gamma   90.00
#
_symmetry.space_group_name_H-M   'P 1'
#
loop_
_entity.id
_entity.type
_entity.pdbx_description
1 polymer ?
#
loop_
_entity_poly.entity_id
_entity_poly.type
_entity_poly.pdbx_seq_one_letter_code
_entity_poly.pdbx_strand_id
1 'polypeptide(L)'
;MTSLTPGEWQAIWLTAKLAGLTTVILLILCAPLAWWLARSGSRLANPVAALVSLPLVLPPTVIGFYLLIVLGPQGAVGGTLEALGLHHLAFSFWGILIGSVIYSMPFTVQPLREAFAAIDLRLLDAAATLRAG
;
A
#
# COMPACT_ATOMS: atom_id res chain seq x y z
N MET A 1 -37.76 -8.79 0.00
CA MET A 1 -36.48 -8.22 0.48
C MET A 1 -35.38 -9.15 0.01
N THR A 2 -34.30 -8.62 -0.58
CA THR A 2 -33.08 -9.30 -1.12
C THR A 2 -33.02 -9.66 -2.62
N SER A 3 -33.41 -8.76 -3.52
CA SER A 3 -32.84 -8.75 -4.88
C SER A 3 -31.95 -7.51 -5.03
N LEU A 4 -30.63 -7.71 -5.02
CA LEU A 4 -29.69 -6.64 -5.31
C LEU A 4 -29.91 -6.15 -6.75
N THR A 5 -29.88 -4.84 -6.94
CA THR A 5 -29.91 -4.22 -8.27
C THR A 5 -28.62 -4.57 -9.03
N PRO A 6 -28.64 -4.56 -10.38
CA PRO A 6 -27.43 -4.78 -11.18
C PRO A 6 -26.27 -3.84 -10.83
N GLY A 7 -26.57 -2.59 -10.44
CA GLY A 7 -25.58 -1.61 -10.01
C GLY A 7 -24.91 -1.96 -8.68
N GLU A 8 -25.67 -2.50 -7.72
CA GLU A 8 -25.12 -2.97 -6.45
C GLU A 8 -24.18 -4.17 -6.65
N TRP A 9 -24.53 -5.10 -7.55
CA TRP A 9 -23.64 -6.22 -7.89
C TRP A 9 -22.32 -5.74 -8.50
N GLN A 10 -22.39 -4.74 -9.39
CA GLN A 10 -21.20 -4.14 -9.99
C GLN A 10 -20.32 -3.45 -8.95
N ALA A 11 -20.91 -2.73 -8.00
CA ALA A 11 -20.18 -2.07 -6.91
C ALA A 11 -19.49 -3.08 -5.99
N ILE A 12 -20.16 -4.18 -5.64
CA ILE A 12 -19.58 -5.28 -4.86
C ILE A 12 -18.38 -5.88 -5.60
N TRP A 13 -18.55 -6.21 -6.89
CA TRP A 13 -17.46 -6.77 -7.70
C TRP A 13 -16.27 -5.82 -7.81
N LEU A 14 -16.51 -4.53 -8.04
CA LEU A 14 -15.46 -3.52 -8.11
C LEU A 14 -14.69 -3.42 -6.79
N THR A 15 -15.41 -3.41 -5.67
CA THR A 15 -14.83 -3.34 -4.33
C THR A 15 -14.01 -4.60 -4.02
N ALA A 16 -14.54 -5.79 -4.33
CA ALA A 16 -13.82 -7.04 -4.14
C ALA A 16 -12.53 -7.10 -4.98
N LYS A 17 -12.60 -6.68 -6.25
CA LYS A 17 -11.45 -6.59 -7.13
C LYS A 17 -10.40 -5.60 -6.59
N LEU A 18 -10.84 -4.42 -6.17
CA LEU A 18 -9.98 -3.39 -5.59
C LEU A 18 -9.29 -3.90 -4.32
N ALA A 19 -10.07 -4.46 -3.38
CA ALA A 19 -9.56 -5.00 -2.13
C ALA A 19 -8.54 -6.12 -2.37
N GLY A 20 -8.86 -7.09 -3.23
CA GLY A 20 -7.96 -8.20 -3.54
C GLY A 20 -6.62 -7.74 -4.13
N LEU A 21 -6.65 -6.82 -5.11
CA LEU A 21 -5.43 -6.27 -5.70
C LEU A 21 -4.65 -5.43 -4.69
N THR A 22 -5.33 -4.60 -3.90
CA THR A 22 -4.69 -3.78 -2.86
C THR A 22 -3.97 -4.67 -1.85
N THR A 23 -4.61 -5.74 -1.37
CA THR A 23 -4.01 -6.69 -0.43
C THR A 23 -2.78 -7.37 -1.01
N VAL A 24 -2.84 -7.87 -2.25
CA VAL A 24 -1.69 -8.53 -2.89
C VAL A 24 -0.52 -7.57 -3.03
N ILE A 25 -0.76 -6.36 -3.53
CA ILE A 25 0.27 -5.33 -3.67
C ILE A 25 0.87 -4.96 -2.32
N LEU A 26 0.03 -4.75 -1.31
CA LEU A 26 0.47 -4.43 0.04
C LEU A 26 1.32 -5.55 0.64
N LEU A 27 0.95 -6.82 0.48
CA LEU A 27 1.78 -7.91 0.99
C LEU A 27 3.14 -7.98 0.30
N ILE A 28 3.18 -7.83 -1.03
CA ILE A 28 4.43 -7.87 -1.80
C ILE A 28 5.35 -6.71 -1.42
N LEU A 29 4.81 -5.51 -1.17
CA LEU A 29 5.61 -4.33 -0.86
C LEU A 29 5.92 -4.19 0.64
N CYS A 30 4.92 -4.39 1.50
CA CYS A 30 5.01 -4.13 2.93
C CYS A 30 5.71 -5.27 3.67
N ALA A 31 5.61 -6.53 3.25
CA ALA A 31 6.30 -7.63 3.93
C ALA A 31 7.83 -7.47 3.90
N PRO A 32 8.51 -7.27 2.75
CA PRO A 32 9.95 -7.05 2.75
C PRO A 32 10.34 -5.74 3.45
N LEU A 33 9.54 -4.69 3.30
CA LEU A 33 9.77 -3.41 3.96
C LEU A 33 9.69 -3.53 5.49
N ALA A 34 8.67 -4.21 6.00
CA ALA A 34 8.47 -4.44 7.43
C ALA A 34 9.56 -5.36 8.00
N TRP A 35 9.96 -6.39 7.27
CA TRP A 35 11.08 -7.26 7.65
C TRP A 35 12.37 -6.47 7.79
N TRP A 36 12.66 -5.60 6.81
CA TRP A 36 13.82 -4.72 6.83
C TRP A 36 13.72 -3.72 7.99
N LEU A 37 12.58 -3.06 8.21
CA LEU A 37 12.37 -2.12 9.32
C LEU A 37 12.41 -2.78 10.72
N ALA A 38 12.09 -4.07 10.82
CA ALA A 38 12.12 -4.82 12.08
C ALA A 38 13.56 -5.19 12.48
N ARG A 39 14.42 -5.52 11.50
CA ARG A 39 15.80 -6.01 11.76
C ARG A 39 16.90 -4.99 11.50
N SER A 40 16.62 -3.93 10.75
CA SER A 40 17.65 -2.97 10.36
C SER A 40 17.97 -2.00 11.49
N GLY A 41 19.25 -1.89 11.85
CA GLY A 41 19.79 -0.79 12.65
C GLY A 41 20.17 0.45 11.83
N SER A 42 19.80 0.50 10.54
CA SER A 42 20.17 1.59 9.64
C SER A 42 19.54 2.92 10.06
N ARG A 43 20.32 4.01 9.95
CA ARG A 43 19.80 5.38 10.15
C ARG A 43 18.68 5.73 9.17
N LEU A 44 18.58 5.03 8.03
CA LEU A 44 17.51 5.19 7.04
C LEU A 44 16.18 4.53 7.46
N ALA A 45 16.18 3.62 8.45
CA ALA A 45 14.95 2.98 8.91
C ALA A 45 13.97 4.00 9.52
N ASN A 46 14.48 4.99 10.27
CA ASN A 46 13.66 6.03 10.89
C ASN A 46 12.91 6.92 9.89
N PRO A 47 13.57 7.57 8.90
CA PRO A 47 12.85 8.38 7.91
C PRO A 47 11.90 7.55 7.05
N VAL A 48 12.24 6.30 6.73
CA VAL A 48 11.33 5.42 5.97
C VAL A 48 10.10 5.05 6.81
N ALA A 49 10.27 4.70 8.09
CA ALA A 49 9.15 4.43 8.99
C ALA A 49 8.24 5.67 9.17
N ALA A 50 8.83 6.87 9.22
CA ALA A 50 8.09 8.13 9.25
C ALA A 50 7.30 8.33 7.95
N LEU A 51 7.93 8.12 6.78
CA LEU A 51 7.28 8.22 5.46
C LEU A 51 6.08 7.28 5.35
N VAL A 52 6.25 6.02 5.75
CA VAL A 52 5.18 5.00 5.77
C VAL A 52 4.03 5.42 6.71
N SER A 53 4.33 6.13 7.79
CA SER A 53 3.34 6.56 8.78
C SER A 53 2.68 7.90 8.43
N LEU A 54 3.17 8.64 7.44
CA LEU A 54 2.58 9.91 7.01
C LEU A 54 1.07 9.85 6.73
N PRO A 55 0.53 8.80 6.07
CA PRO A 55 -0.91 8.70 5.81
C PRO A 55 -1.76 8.65 7.08
N LEU A 56 -1.20 8.26 8.23
CA LEU A 56 -1.93 8.27 9.52
C LEU A 56 -2.09 9.68 10.10
N VAL A 57 -1.15 10.57 9.80
CA VAL A 57 -1.13 11.94 10.34
C VAL A 57 -1.95 12.88 9.46
N LEU A 58 -2.04 12.58 8.16
CA LEU A 58 -2.79 13.39 7.20
C LEU A 58 -4.28 13.02 7.21
N PRO A 59 -5.19 14.00 7.19
CA PRO A 59 -6.61 13.73 6.96
C PRO A 59 -6.82 13.02 5.61
N PRO A 60 -7.78 12.08 5.51
CA PRO A 60 -8.01 11.33 4.27
C PRO A 60 -8.35 12.25 3.08
N THR A 61 -9.04 13.37 3.34
CA THR A 61 -9.34 14.39 2.33
C THR A 61 -8.07 15.04 1.75
N VAL A 62 -7.06 15.28 2.58
CA VAL A 62 -5.78 15.88 2.15
C VAL A 62 -5.00 14.88 1.28
N ILE A 63 -4.99 13.60 1.67
CA ILE A 63 -4.40 12.53 0.85
C ILE A 63 -5.07 12.49 -0.52
N GLY A 64 -6.42 12.49 -0.56
CA GLY A 64 -7.17 12.51 -1.80
C GLY A 64 -6.85 13.73 -2.67
N PHE A 65 -6.77 14.93 -2.07
CA PHE A 65 -6.43 16.15 -2.79
C PHE A 65 -5.01 16.11 -3.39
N TYR A 66 -4.00 15.67 -2.64
CA TYR A 66 -2.65 15.53 -3.18
C TYR A 66 -2.57 14.47 -4.27
N LEU A 67 -3.29 13.36 -4.14
CA LEU A 67 -3.38 12.36 -5.20
C LEU A 67 -4.02 12.94 -6.45
N LEU A 68 -5.07 13.77 -6.34
CA LEU A 68 -5.66 14.44 -7.49
C LEU A 68 -4.69 15.42 -8.15
N ILE A 69 -3.91 16.18 -7.37
CA ILE A 69 -2.89 17.08 -7.92
C ILE A 69 -1.82 16.28 -8.68
N VAL A 70 -1.37 15.15 -8.14
CA VAL A 70 -0.26 14.38 -8.74
C VAL A 70 -0.74 13.53 -9.93
N LEU A 71 -1.89 12.88 -9.80
CA LEU A 71 -2.45 11.93 -10.77
C LEU A 71 -3.38 12.58 -11.81
N GLY A 72 -3.75 13.85 -11.61
CA GLY A 72 -4.57 14.62 -12.54
C GLY A 72 -3.83 15.02 -13.83
N PRO A 73 -4.54 15.51 -14.85
CA PRO A 73 -4.00 15.80 -16.18
C PRO A 73 -2.87 16.84 -16.19
N GLN A 74 -2.87 17.77 -15.23
CA GLN A 74 -1.81 18.78 -15.08
C GLN A 74 -0.77 18.39 -14.02
N GLY A 75 -0.91 17.20 -13.44
CA GLY A 75 -0.04 16.68 -12.39
C GLY A 75 1.27 16.12 -12.93
N ALA A 76 2.27 15.99 -12.06
CA ALA A 76 3.56 15.43 -12.44
C ALA A 76 3.45 14.01 -13.02
N VAL A 77 2.53 13.19 -12.51
CA VAL A 77 2.31 11.82 -13.00
C VAL A 77 1.23 11.83 -14.09
N GLY A 78 0.05 12.39 -13.83
CA GLY A 78 -1.03 12.34 -14.83
C GLY A 78 -0.70 13.08 -16.12
N GLY A 79 -0.04 14.23 -16.04
CA GLY A 79 0.38 14.99 -17.23
C GLY A 79 1.52 14.36 -18.01
N THR A 80 2.42 13.63 -17.34
CA THR A 80 3.44 12.85 -18.06
C THR A 80 2.84 11.63 -18.76
N LEU A 81 1.84 10.98 -18.17
CA LEU A 81 1.06 9.94 -18.86
C LEU A 81 0.33 10.50 -20.08
N GLU A 82 -0.30 11.68 -19.97
CA GLU A 82 -0.98 12.32 -21.11
C GLU A 82 0.00 12.72 -22.22
N ALA A 83 1.18 13.23 -21.87
CA ALA A 83 2.23 13.52 -22.84
C ALA A 83 2.70 12.26 -23.61
N LEU A 84 2.57 11.07 -23.00
CA LEU A 84 2.86 9.78 -23.61
C LEU A 84 1.66 9.18 -24.37
N GLY A 85 0.52 9.89 -24.44
CA GLY A 85 -0.70 9.43 -25.10
C GLY A 85 -1.56 8.47 -24.26
N LEU A 86 -1.26 8.34 -22.97
CA LEU A 86 -2.05 7.55 -22.01
C LEU A 86 -3.06 8.45 -21.27
N HIS A 87 -4.12 7.85 -20.72
CA HIS A 87 -5.06 8.59 -19.87
C HIS A 87 -4.46 8.86 -18.48
N HIS A 88 -4.74 10.04 -17.93
CA HIS A 88 -4.44 10.34 -16.53
C HIS A 88 -5.16 9.38 -15.58
N LEU A 89 -4.62 9.25 -14.36
CA LEU A 89 -5.08 8.24 -13.40
C LEU A 89 -6.13 8.79 -12.42
N ALA A 90 -6.32 10.11 -12.35
CA ALA A 90 -7.40 10.71 -11.56
C ALA A 90 -8.78 10.17 -11.98
N PHE A 91 -9.63 9.88 -10.99
CA PHE A 91 -10.97 9.29 -11.19
C PHE A 91 -11.01 7.96 -11.95
N SER A 92 -9.87 7.27 -12.08
CA SER A 92 -9.78 5.94 -12.69
C SER A 92 -9.67 4.82 -11.64
N PHE A 93 -9.88 3.58 -12.07
CA PHE A 93 -9.64 2.39 -11.25
C PHE A 93 -8.21 2.36 -10.68
N TRP A 94 -7.22 2.73 -11.50
CA TRP A 94 -5.82 2.76 -11.09
C TRP A 94 -5.54 3.86 -10.07
N GLY A 95 -6.20 5.01 -10.19
CA GLY A 95 -6.11 6.09 -9.22
C GLY A 95 -6.63 5.70 -7.84
N ILE A 96 -7.81 5.05 -7.78
CA ILE A 96 -8.34 4.55 -6.51
C ILE A 96 -7.48 3.41 -5.95
N LEU A 97 -6.91 2.53 -6.78
CA LEU A 97 -6.00 1.48 -6.34
C LEU A 97 -4.73 2.04 -5.70
N ILE A 98 -4.08 3.02 -6.34
CA ILE A 98 -2.91 3.71 -5.78
C ILE A 98 -3.28 4.39 -4.45
N GLY A 99 -4.42 5.08 -4.41
CA GLY A 99 -4.90 5.73 -3.19
C GLY A 99 -5.15 4.74 -2.05
N SER A 100 -5.79 3.61 -2.34
CA SER A 100 -6.02 2.53 -1.37
C SER A 100 -4.70 1.97 -0.84
N VAL A 101 -3.71 1.72 -1.71
CA VAL A 101 -2.39 1.22 -1.27
C VAL A 101 -1.70 2.22 -0.34
N ILE A 102 -1.65 3.50 -0.71
CA ILE A 102 -0.99 4.54 0.12
C ILE A 102 -1.68 4.68 1.47
N TYR A 103 -3.01 4.75 1.49
CA TYR A 103 -3.79 4.88 2.71
C TYR A 103 -3.66 3.64 3.62
N SER A 104 -3.68 2.43 3.04
CA SER A 104 -3.63 1.17 3.79
C SER A 104 -2.22 0.69 4.16
N MET A 105 -1.17 1.27 3.55
CA MET A 105 0.23 0.94 3.84
C MET A 105 0.58 0.98 5.33
N PRO A 106 0.34 2.07 6.10
CA PRO A 106 0.71 2.11 7.52
C PRO A 106 0.07 0.99 8.34
N PHE A 107 -1.20 0.69 8.05
CA PHE A 107 -1.96 -0.37 8.71
C PHE A 107 -1.47 -1.78 8.37
N THR A 108 -0.71 -1.94 7.29
CA THR A 108 -0.11 -3.23 6.90
C THR A 108 1.32 -3.35 7.41
N VAL A 109 2.12 -2.28 7.29
CA VAL A 109 3.54 -2.30 7.68
C VAL A 109 3.69 -2.44 9.20
N GLN A 110 2.89 -1.74 10.00
CA GLN A 110 3.05 -1.74 11.46
C GLN A 110 2.84 -3.14 12.07
N PRO A 111 1.72 -3.85 11.82
CA PRO A 111 1.53 -5.20 12.37
C PRO A 111 2.56 -6.20 11.85
N LEU A 112 2.93 -6.12 10.56
CA LEU A 112 3.97 -7.00 10.01
C LEU A 112 5.31 -6.78 10.68
N ARG A 113 5.68 -5.51 10.94
CA ARG A 113 6.93 -5.16 11.60
C ARG A 113 6.96 -5.70 13.03
N GLU A 114 5.87 -5.54 13.78
CA GLU A 114 5.73 -6.08 15.14
C GLU A 114 5.83 -7.60 15.13
N ALA A 115 5.11 -8.27 14.23
CA ALA A 115 5.16 -9.72 14.08
C ALA A 115 6.58 -10.22 13.75
N PHE A 116 7.30 -9.55 12.85
CA PHE A 116 8.68 -9.91 12.51
C PHE A 116 9.68 -9.60 13.62
N ALA A 117 9.47 -8.53 14.38
CA ALA A 117 10.31 -8.17 15.52
C ALA A 117 10.12 -9.13 16.71
N ALA A 118 8.94 -9.75 16.84
CA ALA A 118 8.66 -10.76 17.86
C ALA A 118 9.33 -12.12 17.59
N ILE A 119 9.86 -12.35 16.38
CA ILE A 119 10.58 -13.59 16.05
C ILE A 119 11.96 -13.58 16.71
N ASP A 120 12.21 -14.53 17.62
CA ASP A 120 13.53 -14.72 18.24
C ASP A 120 14.58 -15.06 17.17
N LEU A 121 15.70 -14.34 17.20
CA LEU A 121 16.87 -14.58 16.35
C LEU A 121 17.37 -16.02 16.47
N ARG A 122 17.29 -16.63 17.65
CA ARG A 122 17.72 -18.01 17.88
C ARG A 122 16.95 -19.03 17.04
N LEU A 123 15.67 -18.77 16.76
CA LEU A 123 14.86 -19.63 15.90
C LEU A 123 15.31 -19.56 14.44
N LEU A 124 15.76 -18.38 13.98
CA LEU A 124 16.31 -18.20 12.63
C LEU A 124 17.68 -18.87 12.50
N ASP A 125 18.53 -18.74 13.54
CA ASP A 125 19.83 -19.40 13.57
C ASP A 125 19.65 -20.92 13.52
N ALA A 126 18.70 -21.48 14.28
CA ALA A 126 18.36 -22.90 14.23
C ALA A 126 17.88 -23.31 12.83
N ALA A 127 16.99 -22.55 12.19
CA ALA A 127 16.55 -22.82 10.82
C ALA A 127 17.71 -22.79 9.81
N ALA A 128 18.63 -21.83 9.95
CA ALA A 128 19.83 -21.74 9.12
C ALA A 128 20.76 -22.95 9.32
N THR A 129 20.94 -23.44 10.54
CA THR A 129 21.71 -24.67 10.79
C THR A 129 21.09 -25.92 10.17
N LEU A 130 19.77 -25.91 9.98
CA LEU A 130 19.01 -26.97 9.29
C LEU A 130 18.90 -26.76 7.77
N ARG A 131 19.64 -25.80 7.20
CA ARG A 131 19.59 -25.41 5.76
C ARG A 131 18.22 -24.94 5.27
N ALA A 132 17.40 -24.39 6.16
CA ALA A 132 16.12 -23.76 5.85
C ALA A 132 16.20 -22.22 5.96
N GLY A 133 17.32 -21.66 5.50
CA GLY A 133 17.60 -20.21 5.51
C GLY A 133 17.17 -19.51 4.22
#